data_AF-D3LCM1-F1
#
_entry.id   AF-D3LCM1-F1
#
_cell.length_a   1.000
_cell.length_b   1.000
_cell.length_c   1.000
_cell.angle_alpha   90.00
_cell.angle_beta   90.00
_cell.angle_gamma   90.00
#
_symmetry.space_group_name_H-M   'P 1'
#
loop_
_entity.id
_entity.type
_entity.pdbx_description
1 polymer ?
#
loop_
_entity_poly.entity_id
_entity_poly.type
_entity_poly.pdbx_seq_one_letter_code
_entity_poly.pdbx_strand_id
1 'polypeptide(L)'
;MLVLLIIIRSLLNWSQKTSRQRWFAGSGLVVAVMLGAMLKPNLVVLLPALLIVGLILARQHLWRQAKLTLPILLIVLGFGLSLPATKVIDVAANYQPRTAFSFPATNWILMGYNQHSNGGYSGKDVGRAIKQPSQAARQRYNLKTIPKRIKTLGVVGVIRLWVVKLGIVLNVQGIQRWYNGGFRAAPSWYSNHAGFYQGLTVIGYVAATLLMWGALMLKLLRWRPDLTDPHQILALLAVTTALGYLAFHTLLWEVEPRYGQAILPLLWVALAAIPRQASQSRPRWANQASLLNGATALLVAFGAAGVLGAQLPQKQVIAAQRSQLSVQYHAKPKTVTPGTVLAEVVDVNAPANYFSVQIHAGSQVQVTLTNLATGQHYRLTMAGSVARLHHQLAAGQYRITVQNLTTRGQQVDVTHTYHYQLAAHPLTVNGQSQPTASLIYTCMQR
;
A
#
# COMPACT_ATOMS: atom_id res chain seq x y z
N MET A 1 -0.28 -11.63 1.80
CA MET A 1 0.80 -12.57 1.43
C MET A 1 0.59 -13.94 2.07
N LEU A 2 0.49 -14.04 3.40
CA LEU A 2 0.25 -15.32 4.10
C LEU A 2 -0.96 -16.10 3.57
N VAL A 3 -2.11 -15.45 3.38
CA VAL A 3 -3.32 -16.09 2.82
C VAL A 3 -3.06 -16.76 1.47
N LEU A 4 -2.38 -16.08 0.55
CA LEU A 4 -2.03 -16.65 -0.76
C LEU A 4 -1.11 -17.88 -0.63
N LEU A 5 -0.13 -17.83 0.28
CA LEU A 5 0.74 -18.97 0.56
C LEU A 5 -0.05 -20.16 1.10
N ILE A 6 -1.00 -19.93 2.01
CA ILE A 6 -1.87 -20.99 2.55
C ILE A 6 -2.72 -21.60 1.42
N ILE A 7 -3.39 -20.77 0.61
CA ILE A 7 -4.21 -21.23 -0.52
C ILE A 7 -3.36 -22.11 -1.44
N ILE A 8 -2.21 -21.60 -1.89
CA ILE A 8 -1.35 -22.29 -2.85
C ILE A 8 -0.78 -23.57 -2.27
N ARG A 9 -0.33 -23.57 -1.00
CA ARG A 9 0.18 -24.77 -0.33
C ARG A 9 -0.90 -25.84 -0.18
N SER A 10 -2.14 -25.44 0.07
CA SER A 10 -3.28 -26.36 0.12
C SER A 10 -3.54 -27.01 -1.24
N LEU A 11 -3.38 -26.24 -2.34
CA LEU A 11 -3.53 -26.75 -3.71
C LEU A 11 -2.40 -27.70 -4.12
N LEU A 12 -1.15 -27.36 -3.80
CA LEU A 12 0.05 -28.09 -4.26
C LEU A 12 0.00 -29.60 -3.94
N ASN A 13 -0.36 -29.93 -2.71
CA ASN A 13 -0.33 -31.31 -2.23
C ASN A 13 -1.72 -31.96 -2.29
N TRP A 14 -2.70 -31.34 -2.95
CA TRP A 14 -4.10 -31.76 -2.85
C TRP A 14 -4.33 -33.20 -3.36
N SER A 15 -3.71 -33.53 -4.49
CA SER A 15 -3.81 -34.86 -5.12
C SER A 15 -3.23 -35.97 -4.24
N GLN A 16 -2.22 -35.65 -3.43
CA GLN A 16 -1.47 -36.58 -2.57
C GLN A 16 -2.06 -36.73 -1.15
N LYS A 17 -3.02 -35.87 -0.75
CA LYS A 17 -3.61 -35.90 0.59
C LYS A 17 -4.58 -37.08 0.79
N THR A 18 -4.55 -37.68 1.98
CA THR A 18 -5.57 -38.64 2.45
C THR A 18 -6.92 -37.95 2.70
N SER A 19 -8.01 -38.71 2.83
CA SER A 19 -9.36 -38.14 3.07
C SER A 19 -9.41 -37.24 4.31
N ARG A 20 -8.80 -37.65 5.42
CA ARG A 20 -8.72 -36.83 6.65
C ARG A 20 -7.92 -35.55 6.43
N GLN A 21 -6.80 -35.63 5.71
CA GLN A 21 -5.99 -34.45 5.38
C GLN A 21 -6.72 -33.50 4.43
N ARG A 22 -7.53 -34.01 3.50
CA ARG A 22 -8.36 -33.18 2.60
C ARG A 22 -9.45 -32.44 3.37
N TRP A 23 -10.05 -33.03 4.41
CA TRP A 23 -10.99 -32.32 5.28
C TRP A 23 -10.32 -31.13 5.97
N PHE A 24 -9.20 -31.35 6.67
CA PHE A 24 -8.49 -30.24 7.34
C PHE A 24 -7.97 -29.19 6.36
N ALA A 25 -7.35 -29.61 5.26
CA ALA A 25 -6.84 -28.70 4.24
C ALA A 25 -7.98 -27.94 3.53
N GLY A 26 -9.12 -28.59 3.31
CA GLY A 26 -10.29 -28.01 2.69
C GLY A 26 -10.95 -26.96 3.59
N SER A 27 -11.18 -27.27 4.86
CA SER A 27 -11.68 -26.28 5.84
C SER A 27 -10.72 -25.11 5.97
N GLY A 28 -9.41 -25.38 6.08
CA GLY A 28 -8.39 -24.33 6.12
C GLY A 28 -8.37 -23.47 4.84
N LEU A 29 -8.59 -24.06 3.67
CA LEU A 29 -8.68 -23.35 2.40
C LEU A 29 -9.90 -22.41 2.36
N VAL A 30 -11.08 -22.89 2.77
CA VAL A 30 -12.31 -22.09 2.85
C VAL A 30 -12.10 -20.89 3.79
N VAL A 31 -11.60 -21.14 5.00
CA VAL A 31 -11.33 -20.08 6.01
C VAL A 31 -10.31 -19.08 5.48
N ALA A 32 -9.21 -19.54 4.88
CA ALA A 32 -8.18 -18.67 4.34
C ALA A 32 -8.70 -17.78 3.21
N VAL A 33 -9.49 -18.32 2.28
CA VAL A 33 -10.10 -17.54 1.19
C VAL A 33 -11.12 -16.56 1.73
N MET A 34 -11.98 -16.98 2.66
CA MET A 34 -12.97 -16.12 3.31
C MET A 34 -12.32 -14.91 3.98
N LEU A 35 -11.36 -15.15 4.88
CA LEU A 35 -10.59 -14.08 5.53
C LEU A 35 -9.81 -13.24 4.51
N GLY A 36 -9.24 -13.88 3.49
CA GLY A 36 -8.55 -13.20 2.40
C GLY A 36 -9.42 -12.20 1.66
N ALA A 37 -10.64 -12.62 1.29
CA ALA A 37 -11.61 -11.80 0.58
C ALA A 37 -12.09 -10.62 1.43
N MET A 38 -12.27 -10.82 2.74
CA MET A 38 -12.66 -9.77 3.69
C MET A 38 -11.54 -8.76 3.91
N LEU A 39 -10.28 -9.20 4.02
CA LEU A 39 -9.13 -8.34 4.27
C LEU A 39 -8.64 -7.60 3.01
N LYS A 40 -8.62 -8.27 1.86
CA LYS A 40 -8.17 -7.71 0.58
C LYS A 40 -9.05 -8.25 -0.56
N PRO A 41 -10.12 -7.51 -0.93
CA PRO A 41 -11.04 -7.90 -1.99
C PRO A 41 -10.38 -8.22 -3.34
N ASN A 42 -9.21 -7.63 -3.64
CA ASN A 42 -8.45 -7.91 -4.86
C ASN A 42 -8.01 -9.39 -4.99
N LEU A 43 -8.14 -10.20 -3.93
CA LEU A 43 -7.98 -11.66 -4.02
C LEU A 43 -8.96 -12.29 -5.04
N VAL A 44 -10.07 -11.61 -5.36
CA VAL A 44 -11.06 -12.02 -6.37
C VAL A 44 -10.45 -12.34 -7.73
N VAL A 45 -9.29 -11.76 -8.06
CA VAL A 45 -8.53 -12.05 -9.29
C VAL A 45 -8.14 -13.53 -9.42
N LEU A 46 -8.13 -14.29 -8.31
CA LEU A 46 -7.93 -15.74 -8.33
C LEU A 46 -9.04 -16.48 -9.09
N LEU A 47 -10.29 -16.00 -9.06
CA LEU A 47 -11.42 -16.65 -9.72
C LEU A 47 -11.27 -16.71 -11.25
N PRO A 48 -11.03 -15.60 -11.98
CA PRO A 48 -10.79 -15.68 -13.42
C PRO A 48 -9.52 -16.46 -13.75
N ALA A 49 -8.48 -16.45 -12.90
CA ALA A 49 -7.29 -17.27 -13.11
C ALA A 49 -7.60 -18.78 -13.03
N LEU A 50 -8.40 -19.20 -12.03
CA LEU A 50 -8.89 -20.58 -11.93
C LEU A 50 -9.75 -20.97 -13.13
N LEU A 51 -10.62 -20.07 -13.60
CA LEU A 51 -11.44 -20.29 -14.78
C LEU A 51 -10.55 -20.53 -16.02
N ILE A 52 -9.57 -19.64 -16.27
CA ILE A 52 -8.66 -19.76 -17.42
C ILE A 52 -7.88 -21.08 -17.36
N VAL A 53 -7.26 -21.41 -16.22
CA VAL A 53 -6.52 -22.68 -16.08
C VAL A 53 -7.45 -23.87 -16.23
N GLY A 54 -8.65 -23.78 -15.68
CA GLY A 54 -9.66 -24.83 -15.80
C GLY A 54 -10.09 -25.09 -17.24
N LEU A 55 -10.32 -24.03 -18.01
CA LEU A 55 -10.63 -24.12 -19.44
C LEU A 55 -9.47 -24.73 -20.24
N ILE A 56 -8.22 -24.38 -19.92
CA ILE A 56 -7.03 -25.00 -20.53
C ILE A 56 -7.01 -26.51 -20.26
N LEU A 57 -7.20 -26.93 -19.00
CA LEU A 57 -7.23 -28.34 -18.62
C LEU A 57 -8.40 -29.10 -19.26
N ALA A 58 -9.58 -28.48 -19.35
CA ALA A 58 -10.75 -29.07 -19.99
C ALA A 58 -10.52 -29.28 -21.49
N ARG A 59 -9.96 -28.29 -22.19
CA ARG A 59 -9.61 -28.37 -23.62
C ARG A 59 -8.58 -29.46 -23.91
N GLN A 60 -7.67 -29.72 -22.98
CA GLN A 60 -6.66 -30.77 -23.08
C GLN A 60 -7.15 -32.13 -22.55
N HIS A 61 -8.42 -32.24 -22.15
CA HIS A 61 -9.00 -33.45 -21.54
C HIS A 61 -8.34 -33.91 -20.22
N LEU A 62 -7.61 -33.02 -19.53
CA LEU A 62 -6.86 -33.31 -18.30
C LEU A 62 -7.61 -32.89 -17.01
N TRP A 63 -8.81 -32.32 -17.13
CA TRP A 63 -9.60 -31.81 -15.99
C TRP A 63 -9.78 -32.84 -14.86
N ARG A 64 -10.15 -34.08 -15.21
CA ARG A 64 -10.36 -35.16 -14.23
C ARG A 64 -9.06 -35.56 -13.54
N GLN A 65 -7.95 -35.59 -14.28
CA GLN A 65 -6.63 -35.98 -13.77
C GLN A 65 -6.08 -34.94 -12.79
N ALA A 66 -6.32 -33.66 -13.04
CA ALA A 66 -5.86 -32.56 -12.19
C ALA A 66 -6.47 -32.58 -10.77
N LYS A 67 -7.61 -33.24 -10.56
CA LYS A 67 -8.32 -33.34 -9.26
C LYS A 67 -8.58 -31.98 -8.59
N LEU A 68 -8.77 -30.92 -9.39
CA LEU A 68 -8.96 -29.54 -8.92
C LEU A 68 -10.41 -29.13 -8.66
N THR A 69 -11.39 -29.96 -9.05
CA THR A 69 -12.82 -29.63 -8.89
C THR A 69 -13.18 -29.25 -7.46
N LEU A 70 -12.85 -30.10 -6.49
CA LEU A 70 -13.17 -29.85 -5.08
C LEU A 70 -12.44 -28.61 -4.53
N PRO A 71 -11.12 -28.41 -4.72
CA PRO A 71 -10.45 -27.17 -4.36
C PRO A 71 -11.09 -25.91 -4.95
N ILE A 72 -11.48 -25.94 -6.23
CA ILE A 72 -12.14 -24.81 -6.88
C ILE A 72 -13.48 -24.50 -6.20
N LEU A 73 -14.31 -25.52 -5.94
CA LEU A 73 -15.57 -25.35 -5.23
C LEU A 73 -15.38 -24.79 -3.82
N LEU A 74 -14.35 -25.24 -3.09
CA LEU A 74 -14.02 -24.73 -1.77
C LEU A 74 -13.53 -23.28 -1.80
N ILE A 75 -12.77 -22.88 -2.83
CA ILE A 75 -12.37 -21.48 -3.03
C ILE A 75 -13.61 -20.62 -3.31
N VAL A 76 -14.49 -21.05 -4.22
CA VAL A 76 -15.74 -20.34 -4.51
C VAL A 76 -16.62 -20.24 -3.26
N LEU A 77 -16.72 -21.31 -2.48
CA LEU A 77 -17.43 -21.32 -1.20
C LEU A 77 -16.82 -20.31 -0.21
N GLY A 78 -15.50 -20.25 -0.09
CA GLY A 78 -14.81 -19.27 0.76
C GLY A 78 -15.14 -17.82 0.38
N PHE A 79 -15.16 -17.50 -0.92
CA PHE A 79 -15.63 -16.20 -1.40
C PHE A 79 -17.12 -15.98 -1.07
N GLY A 80 -17.98 -16.98 -1.29
CA GLY A 80 -19.40 -16.90 -0.97
C GLY A 80 -19.67 -16.63 0.51
N LEU A 81 -18.93 -17.29 1.41
CA LEU A 81 -19.04 -17.13 2.86
C LEU A 81 -18.47 -15.80 3.37
N SER A 82 -17.61 -15.12 2.61
CA SER A 82 -17.07 -13.81 3.01
C SER A 82 -18.14 -12.73 3.17
N LEU A 83 -19.23 -12.82 2.38
CA LEU A 83 -20.34 -11.86 2.42
C LEU A 83 -21.16 -11.97 3.71
N PRO A 84 -21.74 -13.14 4.08
CA PRO A 84 -22.45 -13.27 5.34
C PRO A 84 -21.52 -13.09 6.55
N ALA A 85 -20.26 -13.54 6.47
CA ALA A 85 -19.28 -13.31 7.55
C ALA A 85 -19.05 -11.81 7.79
N THR A 86 -18.93 -11.00 6.74
CA THR A 86 -18.83 -9.53 6.85
C THR A 86 -20.07 -8.96 7.53
N LYS A 87 -21.28 -9.41 7.14
CA LYS A 87 -22.53 -8.96 7.75
C LYS A 87 -22.62 -9.31 9.25
N VAL A 88 -22.16 -10.50 9.65
CA VAL A 88 -22.11 -10.91 11.05
C VAL A 88 -21.16 -10.01 11.84
N ILE A 89 -19.98 -9.71 11.29
CA ILE A 89 -19.03 -8.78 11.92
C ILE A 89 -19.63 -7.38 12.03
N ASP A 90 -20.29 -6.88 10.99
CA ASP A 90 -20.93 -5.57 11.00
C ASP A 90 -21.98 -5.47 12.11
N VAL A 91 -22.83 -6.50 12.26
CA VAL A 91 -23.84 -6.55 13.34
C VAL A 91 -23.17 -6.62 14.71
N ALA A 92 -22.17 -7.49 14.89
CA ALA A 92 -21.45 -7.65 16.16
C ALA A 92 -20.69 -6.38 16.56
N ALA A 93 -20.21 -5.61 15.59
CA ALA A 93 -19.53 -4.33 15.80
C ALA A 93 -20.50 -3.14 15.93
N ASN A 94 -21.82 -3.36 15.86
CA ASN A 94 -22.84 -2.31 15.75
C ASN A 94 -22.51 -1.30 14.63
N TYR A 95 -21.92 -1.79 13.54
CA TYR A 95 -21.52 -0.98 12.40
C TYR A 95 -22.74 -0.66 11.54
N GLN A 96 -22.95 0.64 11.31
CA GLN A 96 -24.00 1.14 10.44
C GLN A 96 -23.37 1.72 9.16
N PRO A 97 -23.56 1.08 7.98
CA PRO A 97 -22.99 1.56 6.73
C PRO A 97 -23.46 2.98 6.41
N ARG A 98 -22.51 3.91 6.22
CA ARG A 98 -22.81 5.29 5.81
C ARG A 98 -22.48 5.50 4.35
N THR A 99 -23.49 5.35 3.49
CA THR A 99 -23.36 5.51 2.03
C THR A 99 -22.87 6.90 1.61
N ALA A 100 -23.07 7.92 2.45
CA ALA A 100 -22.53 9.26 2.27
C ALA A 100 -21.00 9.28 2.05
N PHE A 101 -20.24 8.36 2.65
CA PHE A 101 -18.78 8.27 2.50
C PHE A 101 -18.32 7.17 1.54
N SER A 102 -19.26 6.36 1.04
CA SER A 102 -18.96 5.21 0.19
C SER A 102 -18.64 5.63 -1.24
N PHE A 103 -17.54 5.11 -1.77
CA PHE A 103 -17.20 5.26 -3.18
C PHE A 103 -17.54 3.98 -3.94
N PRO A 104 -18.27 4.08 -5.07
CA PRO A 104 -18.49 2.92 -5.93
C PRO A 104 -17.18 2.45 -6.54
N ALA A 105 -17.10 1.18 -6.94
CA ALA A 105 -15.92 0.61 -7.60
C ALA A 105 -15.46 1.45 -8.81
N THR A 106 -16.41 2.05 -9.53
CA THR A 106 -16.16 2.94 -10.67
C THR A 106 -15.33 4.18 -10.33
N ASN A 107 -15.24 4.57 -9.05
CA ASN A 107 -14.40 5.70 -8.63
C ASN A 107 -12.92 5.38 -8.77
N TRP A 108 -12.53 4.15 -8.45
CA TRP A 108 -11.17 3.65 -8.58
C TRP A 108 -10.81 3.43 -10.06
N ILE A 109 -11.77 2.97 -10.87
CA ILE A 109 -11.61 2.88 -12.33
C ILE A 109 -11.41 4.27 -12.93
N LEU A 110 -12.20 5.26 -12.52
CA LEU A 110 -12.03 6.64 -12.96
C LEU A 110 -10.63 7.17 -12.63
N MET A 111 -10.15 6.98 -11.40
CA MET A 111 -8.80 7.37 -10.99
C MET A 111 -7.71 6.61 -11.76
N GLY A 112 -7.94 5.33 -12.06
CA GLY A 112 -7.04 4.48 -12.85
C GLY A 112 -6.72 4.99 -14.26
N TYR A 113 -7.55 5.89 -14.80
CA TYR A 113 -7.33 6.56 -16.09
C TYR A 113 -6.91 8.03 -15.95
N ASN A 114 -6.62 8.52 -14.74
CA ASN A 114 -6.23 9.91 -14.51
C ASN A 114 -4.75 10.15 -14.89
N GLN A 115 -4.51 10.88 -15.98
CA GLN A 115 -3.15 11.21 -16.42
C GLN A 115 -2.36 12.09 -15.43
N HIS A 116 -3.02 12.96 -14.66
CA HIS A 116 -2.34 13.87 -13.75
C HIS A 116 -1.85 13.18 -12.48
N SER A 117 -2.51 12.10 -12.06
CA SER A 117 -2.05 11.24 -10.96
C SER A 117 -1.39 9.96 -11.46
N ASN A 118 -1.10 9.84 -12.76
CA ASN A 118 -0.52 8.64 -13.38
C ASN A 118 -1.31 7.35 -13.06
N GLY A 119 -2.63 7.45 -12.97
CA GLY A 119 -3.52 6.34 -12.63
C GLY A 119 -3.58 6.01 -11.14
N GLY A 120 -2.90 6.76 -10.27
CA GLY A 120 -2.97 6.62 -8.82
C GLY A 120 -4.07 7.47 -8.18
N TYR A 121 -4.09 7.48 -6.85
CA TYR A 121 -5.05 8.25 -6.05
C TYR A 121 -5.06 9.74 -6.46
N SER A 122 -6.26 10.29 -6.63
CA SER A 122 -6.46 11.69 -7.03
C SER A 122 -7.37 12.41 -6.04
N GLY A 123 -6.80 13.28 -5.21
CA GLY A 123 -7.55 14.14 -4.30
C GLY A 123 -8.56 15.05 -5.04
N LYS A 124 -8.26 15.43 -6.30
CA LYS A 124 -9.20 16.20 -7.14
C LYS A 124 -10.42 15.37 -7.54
N ASP A 125 -10.24 14.10 -7.90
CA ASP A 125 -11.37 13.23 -8.24
C ASP A 125 -12.20 12.90 -6.99
N VAL A 126 -11.54 12.66 -5.84
CA VAL A 126 -12.22 12.53 -4.53
C VAL A 126 -13.03 13.77 -4.19
N GLY A 127 -12.43 14.96 -4.33
CA GLY A 127 -13.11 16.24 -4.08
C GLY A 127 -14.34 16.47 -4.97
N ARG A 128 -14.35 15.92 -6.19
CA ARG A 128 -15.55 15.92 -7.06
C ARG A 128 -16.57 14.87 -6.66
N ALA A 129 -16.12 13.68 -6.27
CA ALA A 129 -16.97 12.58 -5.86
C ALA A 129 -17.77 12.92 -4.59
N ILE A 130 -17.14 13.55 -3.59
CA ILE A 130 -17.83 13.93 -2.34
C ILE A 130 -18.87 15.03 -2.53
N LYS A 131 -18.80 15.82 -3.61
CA LYS A 131 -19.83 16.81 -3.97
C LYS A 131 -21.09 16.17 -4.56
N GLN A 132 -21.03 14.90 -4.96
CA GLN A 132 -22.19 14.18 -5.45
C GLN A 132 -23.07 13.72 -4.27
N PRO A 133 -24.40 13.78 -4.40
CA PRO A 133 -25.33 13.59 -3.29
C PRO A 133 -25.45 12.12 -2.81
N SER A 134 -25.09 11.14 -3.64
CA SER A 134 -25.21 9.73 -3.30
C SER A 134 -24.19 8.85 -4.01
N GLN A 135 -24.00 7.63 -3.51
CA GLN A 135 -23.15 6.62 -4.16
C GLN A 135 -23.61 6.32 -5.60
N ALA A 136 -24.92 6.28 -5.85
CA ALA A 136 -25.47 6.09 -7.19
C ALA A 136 -25.16 7.29 -8.10
N ALA A 137 -25.26 8.53 -7.61
CA ALA A 137 -24.89 9.72 -8.36
C ALA A 137 -23.39 9.74 -8.70
N ARG A 138 -22.53 9.35 -7.74
CA ARG A 138 -21.09 9.13 -7.99
C ARG A 138 -20.86 8.11 -9.09
N GLN A 139 -21.56 6.98 -9.05
CA GLN A 139 -21.41 5.92 -10.05
C GLN A 139 -21.81 6.40 -11.44
N ARG A 140 -22.96 7.09 -11.58
CA ARG A 140 -23.41 7.66 -12.86
C ARG A 140 -22.40 8.69 -13.39
N TYR A 141 -21.89 9.58 -12.53
CA TYR A 141 -20.86 10.54 -12.89
C TYR A 141 -19.59 9.85 -13.39
N ASN A 142 -19.11 8.83 -12.67
CA ASN A 142 -17.91 8.08 -13.03
C ASN A 142 -18.09 7.36 -14.38
N LEU A 143 -19.21 6.66 -14.58
CA LEU A 143 -19.52 5.96 -15.82
C LEU A 143 -19.63 6.90 -17.03
N LYS A 144 -20.08 8.14 -16.83
CA LYS A 144 -20.09 9.18 -17.88
C LYS A 144 -18.68 9.76 -18.16
N THR A 145 -17.81 9.77 -17.15
CA THR A 145 -16.51 10.45 -17.21
C THR A 145 -15.39 9.53 -17.69
N ILE A 146 -15.42 8.25 -17.35
CA ILE A 146 -14.41 7.26 -17.76
C ILE A 146 -14.25 7.23 -19.29
N PRO A 147 -15.29 7.07 -20.12
CA PRO A 147 -15.15 7.03 -21.57
C PRO A 147 -14.58 8.33 -22.13
N LYS A 148 -14.99 9.48 -21.58
CA LYS A 148 -14.46 10.80 -21.97
C LYS A 148 -12.96 10.89 -21.70
N ARG A 149 -12.51 10.45 -20.52
CA ARG A 149 -11.11 10.45 -20.12
C ARG A 149 -10.26 9.54 -21.02
N ILE A 150 -10.76 8.35 -21.33
CA ILE A 150 -10.11 7.42 -22.27
C ILE A 150 -10.03 8.05 -23.67
N LYS A 151 -11.11 8.68 -24.17
CA LYS A 151 -11.11 9.37 -25.46
C LYS A 151 -10.10 10.53 -25.50
N THR A 152 -9.98 11.31 -24.42
CA THR A 152 -9.01 12.41 -24.30
C THR A 152 -7.56 11.91 -24.29
N LEU A 153 -7.29 10.77 -23.65
CA LEU A 153 -5.97 10.15 -23.68
C LEU A 153 -5.59 9.67 -25.09
N GLY A 154 -6.57 9.19 -25.86
CA GLY A 154 -6.32 8.47 -27.11
C GLY A 154 -5.56 7.17 -26.89
N VAL A 155 -5.36 6.39 -27.96
CA VAL A 155 -4.71 5.07 -27.89
C VAL A 155 -3.29 5.18 -27.33
N VAL A 156 -2.50 6.13 -27.83
CA VAL A 156 -1.11 6.33 -27.40
C VAL A 156 -1.03 6.75 -25.94
N GLY A 157 -1.90 7.67 -25.49
CA GLY A 157 -1.94 8.10 -24.10
C GLY A 157 -2.37 6.99 -23.14
N VAL A 158 -3.29 6.13 -23.55
CA VAL A 158 -3.70 4.94 -22.77
C VAL A 158 -2.54 3.96 -22.62
N ILE A 159 -1.84 3.62 -23.70
CA ILE A 159 -0.68 2.71 -23.65
C ILE A 159 0.43 3.30 -22.78
N ARG A 160 0.74 4.60 -22.96
CA ARG A 160 1.73 5.29 -22.11
C ARG A 160 1.33 5.22 -20.64
N LEU A 161 0.06 5.47 -20.33
CA LEU A 161 -0.44 5.40 -18.96
C LEU A 161 -0.30 3.98 -18.40
N TRP A 162 -0.62 2.94 -19.18
CA TRP A 162 -0.44 1.55 -18.76
C TRP A 162 1.02 1.22 -18.43
N VAL A 163 1.99 1.65 -19.24
CA VAL A 163 3.42 1.44 -18.96
C VAL A 163 3.83 2.14 -17.66
N VAL A 164 3.40 3.39 -17.46
CA VAL A 164 3.67 4.13 -16.22
C VAL A 164 3.05 3.42 -15.01
N LYS A 165 1.80 2.97 -15.13
CA LYS A 165 1.08 2.24 -14.07
C LYS A 165 1.78 0.95 -13.69
N LEU A 166 2.26 0.18 -14.66
CA LEU A 166 3.03 -1.03 -14.42
C LEU A 166 4.32 -0.71 -13.65
N GLY A 167 5.03 0.35 -14.05
CA GLY A 167 6.20 0.86 -13.34
C GLY A 167 5.89 1.24 -11.88
N ILE A 168 4.76 1.89 -11.63
CA ILE A 168 4.30 2.24 -10.28
C ILE A 168 4.05 0.98 -9.44
N VAL A 169 3.24 0.04 -9.95
CA VAL A 169 2.89 -1.20 -9.20
C VAL A 169 4.12 -2.05 -8.89
N LEU A 170 5.10 -2.09 -9.79
CA LEU A 170 6.33 -2.86 -9.61
C LEU A 170 7.41 -2.09 -8.83
N ASN A 171 7.20 -0.81 -8.50
CA ASN A 171 8.16 -0.03 -7.74
C ASN A 171 8.12 -0.45 -6.26
N VAL A 172 9.24 -0.95 -5.75
CA VAL A 172 9.37 -1.42 -4.36
C VAL A 172 10.19 -0.48 -3.46
N GLN A 173 10.65 0.64 -3.99
CA GLN A 173 11.54 1.56 -3.27
C GLN A 173 10.88 2.21 -2.04
N GLY A 174 9.56 2.33 -2.05
CA GLY A 174 8.80 2.96 -0.95
C GLY A 174 8.48 2.05 0.23
N ILE A 175 8.95 0.79 0.25
CA ILE A 175 8.46 -0.26 1.16
C ILE A 175 8.37 0.13 2.63
N GLN A 176 9.36 0.87 3.15
CA GLN A 176 9.39 1.24 4.57
C GLN A 176 8.29 2.25 4.96
N ARG A 177 7.76 3.00 3.99
CA ARG A 177 6.73 4.03 4.20
C ARG A 177 5.34 3.55 3.76
N TRP A 178 5.21 2.31 3.33
CA TRP A 178 3.91 1.77 2.96
C TRP A 178 3.06 1.53 4.19
N TYR A 179 1.78 1.90 4.11
CA TYR A 179 0.76 1.69 5.14
C TYR A 179 0.96 2.45 6.47
N ASN A 180 2.12 3.04 6.71
CA ASN A 180 2.38 3.82 7.92
C ASN A 180 2.92 5.22 7.56
N GLY A 181 2.63 6.18 8.45
CA GLY A 181 3.18 7.53 8.36
C GLY A 181 4.58 7.66 8.93
N GLY A 182 5.32 6.57 9.17
CA GLY A 182 6.52 6.57 9.99
C GLY A 182 6.23 6.55 11.50
N PHE A 183 7.26 6.84 12.30
CA PHE A 183 7.17 6.84 13.76
C PHE A 183 6.45 8.07 14.30
N ARG A 184 5.66 7.90 15.37
CA ARG A 184 5.13 9.04 16.16
C ARG A 184 6.26 9.82 16.82
N ALA A 185 7.21 9.09 17.40
CA ALA A 185 8.51 9.57 17.83
C ALA A 185 9.52 8.43 17.61
N ALA A 186 10.48 8.63 16.70
CA ALA A 186 11.49 7.63 16.41
C ALA A 186 12.52 7.59 17.57
N PRO A 187 13.01 6.42 17.99
CA PRO A 187 14.13 6.36 18.93
C PRO A 187 15.38 7.05 18.35
N SER A 188 16.21 7.63 19.21
CA SER A 188 17.45 8.32 18.82
C SER A 188 18.43 7.38 18.12
N TRP A 189 18.62 6.16 18.63
CA TRP A 189 19.50 5.14 18.05
C TRP A 189 19.11 4.79 16.61
N TYR A 190 17.81 4.62 16.35
CA TYR A 190 17.30 4.37 15.01
C TYR A 190 17.52 5.60 14.16
N SER A 191 17.25 6.78 14.72
CA SER A 191 17.29 8.02 13.96
C SER A 191 18.68 8.36 13.45
N ASN A 192 19.72 8.08 14.24
CA ASN A 192 21.12 8.31 13.86
C ASN A 192 21.60 7.36 12.74
N HIS A 193 20.94 6.21 12.57
CA HIS A 193 21.31 5.18 11.60
C HIS A 193 20.20 4.93 10.55
N ALA A 194 19.15 5.74 10.55
CA ALA A 194 17.95 5.47 9.75
C ALA A 194 18.27 5.45 8.27
N GLY A 195 19.20 6.29 7.82
CA GLY A 195 19.62 6.34 6.43
C GLY A 195 20.34 5.07 5.96
N PHE A 196 21.17 4.50 6.83
CA PHE A 196 21.81 3.19 6.60
C PHE A 196 20.76 2.09 6.47
N TYR A 197 19.83 1.98 7.44
CA TYR A 197 18.78 0.95 7.39
C TYR A 197 17.81 1.13 6.23
N GLN A 198 17.46 2.38 5.90
CA GLN A 198 16.64 2.72 4.73
C GLN A 198 17.35 2.31 3.45
N GLY A 199 18.62 2.70 3.29
CA GLY A 199 19.44 2.33 2.14
C GLY A 199 19.56 0.82 1.99
N LEU A 200 19.94 0.11 3.06
CA LEU A 200 20.07 -1.35 3.06
C LEU A 200 18.75 -2.03 2.69
N THR A 201 17.63 -1.56 3.24
CA THR A 201 16.31 -2.13 2.94
C THR A 201 15.92 -1.89 1.48
N VAL A 202 16.06 -0.66 0.99
CA VAL A 202 15.70 -0.33 -0.41
C VAL A 202 16.57 -1.11 -1.37
N ILE A 203 17.89 -1.09 -1.18
CA ILE A 203 18.84 -1.79 -2.04
C ILE A 203 18.56 -3.29 -2.02
N GLY A 204 18.45 -3.88 -0.83
CA GLY A 204 18.19 -5.31 -0.66
C GLY A 204 16.86 -5.74 -1.31
N TYR A 205 15.79 -4.96 -1.12
CA TYR A 205 14.47 -5.31 -1.66
C TYR A 205 14.39 -5.11 -3.17
N VAL A 206 15.00 -4.04 -3.72
CA VAL A 206 15.09 -3.83 -5.16
C VAL A 206 15.92 -4.92 -5.81
N ALA A 207 17.12 -5.22 -5.29
CA ALA A 207 17.99 -6.27 -5.81
C ALA A 207 17.28 -7.63 -5.78
N ALA A 208 16.69 -8.02 -4.64
CA ALA A 208 15.93 -9.27 -4.52
C ALA A 208 14.77 -9.34 -5.52
N THR A 209 14.04 -8.23 -5.72
CA THR A 209 12.93 -8.17 -6.67
C THR A 209 13.41 -8.30 -8.12
N LEU A 210 14.49 -7.61 -8.50
CA LEU A 210 15.08 -7.70 -9.84
C LEU A 210 15.60 -9.11 -10.14
N LEU A 211 16.32 -9.72 -9.20
CA LEU A 211 16.84 -11.09 -9.33
C LEU A 211 15.70 -12.10 -9.45
N MET A 212 14.66 -11.95 -8.64
CA MET A 212 13.50 -12.84 -8.66
C MET A 212 12.74 -12.74 -9.99
N TRP A 213 12.50 -11.53 -10.49
CA TRP A 213 11.88 -11.34 -11.80
C TRP A 213 12.77 -11.86 -12.93
N GLY A 214 14.06 -11.54 -12.92
CA GLY A 214 15.03 -12.02 -13.90
C GLY A 214 15.09 -13.54 -13.96
N ALA A 215 15.21 -14.20 -12.80
CA ALA A 215 15.21 -15.66 -12.70
C ALA A 215 13.91 -16.27 -13.20
N LEU A 216 12.76 -15.67 -12.87
CA LEU A 216 11.47 -16.16 -13.33
C LEU A 216 11.31 -15.99 -14.84
N MET A 217 11.66 -14.83 -15.40
CA MET A 217 11.62 -14.58 -16.84
C MET A 217 12.48 -15.60 -17.60
N LEU A 218 13.70 -15.87 -17.14
CA LEU A 218 14.58 -16.87 -17.75
C LEU A 218 13.96 -18.28 -17.73
N LYS A 219 13.31 -18.67 -16.62
CA LYS A 219 12.57 -19.93 -16.55
C LYS A 219 11.40 -19.95 -17.52
N LEU A 220 10.59 -18.89 -17.54
CA LEU A 220 9.40 -18.77 -18.38
C LEU A 220 9.71 -18.84 -19.88
N LEU A 221 10.84 -18.25 -20.33
CA LEU A 221 11.27 -18.30 -21.74
C LEU A 221 11.45 -19.73 -22.28
N ARG A 222 11.77 -20.68 -21.39
CA ARG A 222 12.03 -22.08 -21.74
C ARG A 222 10.94 -23.04 -21.25
N TRP A 223 10.00 -22.53 -20.46
CA TRP A 223 9.02 -23.37 -19.81
C TRP A 223 7.93 -23.78 -20.79
N ARG A 224 7.74 -25.09 -20.91
CA ARG A 224 6.62 -25.72 -21.58
C ARG A 224 5.85 -26.48 -20.49
N PRO A 225 4.67 -26.00 -20.07
CA PRO A 225 3.95 -26.60 -18.96
C PRO A 225 3.55 -28.04 -19.27
N ASP A 226 4.00 -28.98 -18.45
CA ASP A 226 3.41 -30.33 -18.40
C ASP A 226 2.12 -30.26 -17.58
N LEU A 227 0.99 -30.37 -18.26
CA LEU A 227 -0.33 -30.26 -17.64
C LEU A 227 -0.78 -31.55 -16.93
N THR A 228 0.04 -32.61 -16.96
CA THR A 228 -0.19 -33.82 -16.17
C THR A 228 0.44 -33.72 -14.77
N ASP A 229 1.45 -32.86 -14.61
CA ASP A 229 2.15 -32.61 -13.35
C ASP A 229 1.41 -31.55 -12.49
N PRO A 230 0.88 -31.90 -11.30
CA PRO A 230 0.19 -30.96 -10.42
C PRO A 230 1.03 -29.74 -10.02
N HIS A 231 2.36 -29.88 -9.91
CA HIS A 231 3.25 -28.77 -9.58
C HIS A 231 3.25 -27.74 -10.71
N GLN A 232 3.30 -28.18 -11.96
CA GLN A 232 3.30 -27.29 -13.13
C GLN A 232 1.93 -26.67 -13.41
N ILE A 233 0.84 -27.39 -13.13
CA ILE A 233 -0.51 -26.78 -13.12
C ILE A 233 -0.57 -25.64 -12.09
N LEU A 234 0.01 -25.83 -10.90
CA LEU A 234 0.06 -24.79 -9.88
C LEU A 234 0.95 -23.61 -10.30
N ALA A 235 2.08 -23.87 -10.94
CA ALA A 235 2.91 -22.82 -11.53
C ALA A 235 2.11 -22.00 -12.54
N LEU A 236 1.31 -22.66 -13.38
CA LEU A 236 0.46 -21.99 -14.38
C LEU A 236 -0.61 -21.13 -13.71
N LEU A 237 -1.24 -21.63 -12.64
CA LEU A 237 -2.18 -20.85 -11.84
C LEU A 237 -1.51 -19.64 -11.19
N ALA A 238 -0.31 -19.80 -10.61
CA ALA A 238 0.43 -18.70 -9.99
C ALA A 238 0.80 -17.61 -11.00
N VAL A 239 1.31 -17.99 -12.18
CA VAL A 239 1.65 -17.07 -13.28
C VAL A 239 0.39 -16.37 -13.79
N THR A 240 -0.69 -17.13 -14.04
CA THR A 240 -1.97 -16.57 -14.54
C THR A 240 -2.57 -15.60 -13.53
N THR A 241 -2.52 -15.91 -12.24
CA THR A 241 -3.01 -15.03 -11.17
C THR A 241 -2.15 -13.76 -11.06
N ALA A 242 -0.82 -13.88 -11.15
CA ALA A 242 0.08 -12.73 -11.11
C ALA A 242 -0.13 -11.79 -12.31
N LEU A 243 -0.23 -12.35 -13.52
CA LEU A 243 -0.53 -11.58 -14.74
C LEU A 243 -1.92 -10.95 -14.69
N GLY A 244 -2.93 -11.69 -14.23
CA GLY A 244 -4.28 -11.18 -14.02
C GLY A 244 -4.32 -10.02 -13.02
N TYR A 245 -3.53 -10.10 -11.95
CA TYR A 245 -3.44 -9.04 -10.94
C TYR A 245 -2.77 -7.78 -11.49
N LEU A 246 -1.67 -7.94 -12.23
CA LEU A 246 -1.02 -6.85 -12.93
C LEU A 246 -1.94 -6.22 -13.98
N ALA A 247 -2.66 -7.04 -14.76
CA ALA A 247 -3.63 -6.57 -15.74
C ALA A 247 -4.79 -5.81 -15.09
N PHE A 248 -5.32 -6.30 -13.97
CA PHE A 248 -6.38 -5.62 -13.22
C PHE A 248 -5.94 -4.20 -12.81
N HIS A 249 -4.78 -4.06 -12.18
CA HIS A 249 -4.27 -2.75 -11.75
C HIS A 249 -3.85 -1.85 -12.91
N THR A 250 -3.26 -2.42 -13.96
CA THR A 250 -2.76 -1.65 -15.09
C THR A 250 -3.89 -1.18 -16.01
N LEU A 251 -4.81 -2.07 -16.36
CA LEU A 251 -5.85 -1.83 -17.37
C LEU A 251 -7.14 -1.26 -16.80
N LEU A 252 -7.48 -1.54 -15.54
CA LEU A 252 -8.81 -1.21 -15.00
C LEU A 252 -8.75 -0.32 -13.77
N TRP A 253 -7.95 -0.69 -12.78
CA TRP A 253 -8.00 -0.11 -11.45
C TRP A 253 -7.02 1.07 -11.27
N GLU A 254 -7.08 1.74 -10.13
CA GLU A 254 -5.99 2.64 -9.74
C GLU A 254 -4.72 1.85 -9.35
N VAL A 255 -3.59 2.57 -9.30
CA VAL A 255 -2.31 2.01 -8.88
C VAL A 255 -1.70 2.72 -7.67
N GLU A 256 -1.06 1.92 -6.83
CA GLU A 256 -0.20 2.33 -5.73
C GLU A 256 0.96 1.32 -5.64
N PRO A 257 2.22 1.76 -5.40
CA PRO A 257 3.37 0.87 -5.32
C PRO A 257 3.20 -0.35 -4.40
N ARG A 258 2.51 -0.17 -3.26
CA ARG A 258 2.26 -1.25 -2.30
C ARG A 258 1.41 -2.41 -2.82
N TYR A 259 0.70 -2.26 -3.93
CA TYR A 259 -0.09 -3.35 -4.51
C TYR A 259 0.79 -4.44 -5.12
N GLY A 260 1.98 -4.09 -5.62
CA GLY A 260 2.95 -5.06 -6.14
C GLY A 260 3.41 -6.10 -5.11
N GLN A 261 3.28 -5.84 -3.81
CA GLN A 261 3.60 -6.85 -2.80
C GLN A 261 2.71 -8.09 -2.86
N ALA A 262 1.49 -7.96 -3.35
CA ALA A 262 0.55 -9.08 -3.40
C ALA A 262 1.00 -10.19 -4.34
N ILE A 263 1.82 -9.88 -5.36
CA ILE A 263 2.28 -10.86 -6.35
C ILE A 263 3.50 -11.66 -5.89
N LEU A 264 4.29 -11.18 -4.93
CA LEU A 264 5.55 -11.84 -4.52
C LEU A 264 5.37 -13.33 -4.14
N PRO A 265 4.35 -13.75 -3.36
CA PRO A 265 4.13 -15.16 -3.06
C PRO A 265 3.87 -16.00 -4.32
N LEU A 266 3.20 -15.42 -5.31
CA LEU A 266 2.91 -16.09 -6.59
C LEU A 266 4.20 -16.30 -7.39
N LEU A 267 5.10 -15.30 -7.38
CA LEU A 267 6.39 -15.39 -8.04
C LEU A 267 7.28 -16.47 -7.41
N TRP A 268 7.29 -16.57 -6.07
CA TRP A 268 8.02 -17.62 -5.36
C TRP A 268 7.52 -19.01 -5.72
N VAL A 269 6.19 -19.16 -5.77
CA VAL A 269 5.56 -20.43 -6.12
C VAL A 269 5.87 -20.81 -7.56
N ALA A 270 5.75 -19.87 -8.50
CA ALA A 270 6.11 -20.10 -9.89
C ALA A 270 7.60 -20.49 -10.02
N LEU A 271 8.50 -19.79 -9.33
CA LEU A 271 9.92 -20.11 -9.31
C LEU A 271 10.22 -21.50 -8.74
N ALA A 272 9.52 -21.92 -7.69
CA ALA A 272 9.72 -23.22 -7.06
C ALA A 272 9.13 -24.36 -7.91
N ALA A 273 7.95 -24.14 -8.49
CA ALA A 273 7.18 -25.19 -9.16
C ALA A 273 7.55 -25.37 -10.65
N ILE A 274 8.14 -24.36 -11.30
CA ILE A 274 8.69 -24.55 -12.66
C ILE A 274 9.98 -25.36 -12.56
N PRO A 275 10.05 -26.57 -13.15
CA PRO A 275 11.21 -27.42 -13.04
C PRO A 275 12.45 -26.75 -13.63
N ARG A 276 13.60 -27.02 -13.03
CA ARG A 276 14.88 -26.73 -13.70
C ARG A 276 15.03 -27.77 -14.80
N GLN A 277 15.34 -27.35 -16.02
CA GLN A 277 15.72 -28.29 -17.06
C GLN A 277 16.87 -29.16 -16.53
N ALA A 278 16.77 -30.48 -16.69
CA ALA A 278 17.83 -31.39 -16.32
C ALA A 278 19.13 -30.93 -17.00
N SER A 279 20.09 -30.49 -16.21
CA SER A 279 21.41 -30.19 -16.73
C SER A 279 22.01 -31.52 -17.16
N GLN A 280 22.25 -31.69 -18.46
CA GLN A 280 23.25 -32.65 -18.92
C GLN A 280 24.55 -32.40 -18.13
N SER A 281 25.39 -33.43 -17.94
CA SER A 281 26.67 -33.30 -17.24
C SER A 281 27.47 -32.16 -17.87
N ARG A 282 27.54 -31.03 -17.15
CA ARG A 282 28.23 -29.84 -17.63
C ARG A 282 29.69 -29.92 -17.24
N PRO A 283 30.62 -29.62 -18.16
CA PRO A 283 32.04 -29.58 -17.83
C PRO A 283 32.31 -28.51 -16.75
N ARG A 284 33.36 -28.70 -15.95
CA ARG A 284 33.71 -27.83 -14.81
C ARG A 284 33.75 -26.33 -15.15
N TRP A 285 34.24 -25.97 -16.35
CA TRP A 285 34.30 -24.58 -16.83
C TRP A 285 32.91 -23.96 -17.00
N ALA A 286 31.90 -24.73 -17.42
CA ALA A 286 30.53 -24.24 -17.58
C ALA A 286 29.86 -23.99 -16.21
N ASN A 287 30.24 -24.74 -15.18
CA ASN A 287 29.82 -24.48 -13.80
C ASN A 287 30.48 -23.22 -13.23
N GLN A 288 31.78 -23.02 -13.47
CA GLN A 288 32.48 -21.78 -13.11
C GLN A 288 31.89 -20.56 -13.84
N ALA A 289 31.61 -20.67 -15.14
CA ALA A 289 30.94 -19.63 -15.91
C ALA A 289 29.52 -19.32 -15.36
N SER A 290 28.76 -20.33 -14.95
CA SER A 290 27.44 -20.12 -14.32
C SER A 290 27.53 -19.42 -12.96
N LEU A 291 28.56 -19.72 -12.16
CA LEU A 291 28.81 -19.03 -10.89
C LEU A 291 29.21 -17.58 -11.14
N LEU A 292 30.10 -17.32 -12.11
CA LEU A 292 30.50 -15.96 -12.53
C LEU A 292 29.32 -15.16 -13.06
N ASN A 293 28.44 -15.77 -13.87
CA ASN A 293 27.22 -15.13 -14.36
C ASN A 293 26.25 -14.81 -13.22
N GLY A 294 26.12 -15.71 -12.23
CA GLY A 294 25.34 -15.48 -11.03
C GLY A 294 25.88 -14.31 -10.20
N ALA A 295 27.20 -14.29 -9.95
CA ALA A 295 27.88 -13.20 -9.27
C ALA A 295 27.73 -11.87 -10.03
N THR A 296 27.84 -11.90 -11.36
CA THR A 296 27.64 -10.72 -12.22
C THR A 296 26.20 -10.22 -12.11
N ALA A 297 25.20 -11.10 -12.17
CA ALA A 297 23.79 -10.73 -12.02
C ALA A 297 23.52 -10.11 -10.64
N LEU A 298 24.14 -10.64 -9.58
CA LEU A 298 24.08 -10.04 -8.24
C LEU A 298 24.71 -8.64 -8.26
N LEU A 299 25.94 -8.49 -8.76
CA LEU A 299 26.63 -7.21 -8.82
C LEU A 299 25.84 -6.17 -9.62
N VAL A 300 25.29 -6.55 -10.77
CA VAL A 300 24.43 -5.67 -11.59
C VAL A 300 23.15 -5.31 -10.83
N ALA A 301 22.49 -6.27 -10.19
CA ALA A 301 21.27 -5.99 -9.43
C ALA A 301 21.53 -5.06 -8.24
N PHE A 302 22.61 -5.28 -7.49
CA PHE A 302 23.01 -4.43 -6.37
C PHE A 302 23.51 -3.05 -6.83
N GLY A 303 24.27 -2.99 -7.94
CA GLY A 303 24.70 -1.73 -8.54
C GLY A 303 23.53 -0.89 -9.03
N ALA A 304 22.61 -1.50 -9.79
CA ALA A 304 21.37 -0.85 -10.23
C ALA A 304 20.51 -0.42 -9.05
N ALA A 305 20.37 -1.27 -8.03
CA ALA A 305 19.65 -0.94 -6.81
C ALA A 305 20.31 0.22 -6.03
N GLY A 306 21.64 0.29 -6.01
CA GLY A 306 22.40 1.38 -5.42
C GLY A 306 22.14 2.71 -6.14
N VAL A 307 22.19 2.73 -7.47
CA VAL A 307 21.86 3.92 -8.29
C VAL A 307 20.42 4.36 -8.05
N LEU A 308 19.47 3.41 -8.09
CA LEU A 308 18.05 3.69 -7.86
C LEU A 308 17.76 4.14 -6.42
N GLY A 309 18.49 3.61 -5.44
CA GLY A 309 18.37 3.98 -4.03
C GLY A 309 18.96 5.36 -3.72
N ALA A 310 20.06 5.74 -4.37
CA ALA A 310 20.73 7.03 -4.18
C ALA A 310 19.89 8.22 -4.70
N GLN A 311 18.98 7.99 -5.64
CA GLN A 311 18.08 9.02 -6.18
C GLN A 311 16.93 9.41 -5.25
N LEU A 312 16.75 8.73 -4.11
CA LEU A 312 15.64 8.99 -3.20
C LEU A 312 16.05 9.96 -2.09
N PRO A 313 15.30 11.08 -1.91
CA PRO A 313 15.50 11.95 -0.77
C PRO A 313 15.28 11.16 0.53
N GLN A 314 16.33 11.07 1.35
CA GLN A 314 16.30 10.43 2.65
C GLN A 314 15.62 11.32 3.70
N LYS A 315 14.39 11.72 3.41
CA LYS A 315 13.53 12.41 4.38
C LYS A 315 13.21 11.43 5.49
N GLN A 316 13.69 11.73 6.68
CA GLN A 316 13.47 10.92 7.86
C GLN A 316 12.48 11.62 8.78
N VAL A 317 11.44 10.89 9.18
CA VAL A 317 10.47 11.36 10.15
C VAL A 317 11.03 11.13 11.55
N ILE A 318 11.25 12.22 12.29
CA ILE A 318 11.73 12.16 13.67
C ILE A 318 10.54 12.07 14.63
N ALA A 319 9.57 12.95 14.45
CA ALA A 319 8.32 12.92 15.19
C ALA A 319 7.17 13.39 14.30
N ALA A 320 6.01 12.77 14.40
CA ALA A 320 4.85 13.22 13.65
C ALA A 320 3.54 12.70 14.24
N GLN A 321 2.56 13.59 14.33
CA GLN A 321 1.16 13.18 14.43
C GLN A 321 0.52 13.34 13.06
N ARG A 322 0.23 12.20 12.41
CA ARG A 322 -0.34 12.14 11.06
C ARG A 322 -1.68 11.46 11.11
N SER A 323 -2.74 12.25 11.31
CA SER A 323 -4.09 11.82 11.00
C SER A 323 -4.97 13.05 11.03
N GLN A 324 -5.62 13.38 9.92
CA GLN A 324 -7.00 13.87 9.91
C GLN A 324 -7.75 12.79 9.14
N LEU A 325 -9.05 12.61 9.41
CA LEU A 325 -9.91 11.87 8.48
C LEU A 325 -9.66 12.39 7.05
N SER A 326 -9.60 11.52 6.04
CA SER A 326 -9.32 12.00 4.68
C SER A 326 -10.44 12.93 4.18
N VAL A 327 -10.19 13.69 3.11
CA VAL A 327 -11.21 14.53 2.45
C VAL A 327 -12.48 13.73 2.11
N GLN A 328 -12.35 12.43 1.84
CA GLN A 328 -13.48 11.51 1.61
C GLN A 328 -14.48 11.49 2.79
N TYR A 329 -13.97 11.61 4.01
CA TYR A 329 -14.76 11.54 5.25
C TYR A 329 -15.17 12.93 5.76
N HIS A 330 -15.06 13.96 4.92
CA HIS A 330 -15.40 15.34 5.27
C HIS A 330 -14.70 15.80 6.56
N ALA A 331 -13.40 15.49 6.71
CA ALA A 331 -12.63 16.09 7.79
C ALA A 331 -12.82 17.61 7.81
N LYS A 332 -13.27 18.11 8.96
CA LYS A 332 -13.48 19.53 9.17
C LYS A 332 -12.31 20.09 9.97
N PRO A 333 -11.80 21.26 9.60
CA PRO A 333 -10.91 22.00 10.49
C PRO A 333 -11.67 22.39 11.77
N LYS A 334 -10.91 22.63 12.84
CA LYS A 334 -11.41 23.24 14.08
C LYS A 334 -11.36 24.76 13.94
N THR A 335 -12.49 25.41 14.20
CA THR A 335 -12.54 26.87 14.36
C THR A 335 -11.90 27.26 15.69
N VAL A 336 -10.83 28.04 15.62
CA VAL A 336 -10.13 28.67 16.74
C VAL A 336 -10.66 30.10 16.86
N THR A 337 -11.38 30.43 17.93
CA THR A 337 -11.92 31.78 18.14
C THR A 337 -10.81 32.79 18.48
N PRO A 338 -11.04 34.11 18.27
CA PRO A 338 -10.10 35.15 18.68
C PRO A 338 -9.60 34.97 20.11
N GLY A 339 -8.30 35.14 20.33
CA GLY A 339 -7.65 34.99 21.63
C GLY A 339 -7.37 33.56 22.08
N THR A 340 -7.93 32.53 21.41
CA THR A 340 -7.69 31.13 21.79
C THR A 340 -6.27 30.70 21.47
N VAL A 341 -5.67 29.95 22.41
CA VAL A 341 -4.35 29.33 22.31
C VAL A 341 -4.49 27.82 22.33
N LEU A 342 -3.98 27.16 21.28
CA LEU A 342 -3.76 25.73 21.25
C LEU A 342 -2.29 25.47 21.56
N ALA A 343 -1.97 24.54 22.46
CA ALA A 343 -0.60 24.16 22.72
C ALA A 343 -0.42 22.65 22.91
N GLU A 344 0.67 22.09 22.39
CA GLU A 344 0.97 20.66 22.49
C GLU A 344 2.48 20.45 22.60
N VAL A 345 2.89 19.52 23.47
CA VAL A 345 4.30 19.14 23.62
C VAL A 345 4.62 18.00 22.65
N VAL A 346 5.82 18.06 22.05
CA VAL A 346 6.34 17.04 21.15
C VAL A 346 7.76 16.64 21.56
N ASP A 347 8.02 15.34 21.57
CA ASP A 347 9.33 14.78 21.82
C ASP A 347 10.11 14.67 20.49
N VAL A 348 11.16 15.47 20.34
CA VAL A 348 12.06 15.44 19.19
C VAL A 348 13.31 14.68 19.60
N ASN A 349 13.32 13.37 19.37
CA ASN A 349 14.35 12.46 19.90
C ASN A 349 15.68 12.45 19.13
N ALA A 350 15.79 13.22 18.05
CA ALA A 350 17.01 13.33 17.25
C ALA A 350 17.04 14.69 16.54
N PRO A 351 18.22 15.16 16.07
CA PRO A 351 18.32 16.40 15.31
C PRO A 351 17.37 16.41 14.10
N ALA A 352 16.79 17.57 13.83
CA ALA A 352 15.87 17.79 12.71
C ALA A 352 16.13 19.16 12.07
N ASN A 353 15.85 19.31 10.77
CA ASN A 353 16.02 20.58 10.06
C ASN A 353 14.70 21.16 9.53
N TYR A 354 13.58 20.47 9.78
CA TYR A 354 12.26 20.85 9.32
C TYR A 354 11.18 20.53 10.35
N PHE A 355 10.30 21.49 10.59
CA PHE A 355 9.09 21.30 11.38
C PHE A 355 7.89 21.91 10.67
N SER A 356 6.74 21.26 10.71
CA SER A 356 5.48 21.87 10.26
C SER A 356 4.27 21.43 11.04
N VAL A 357 3.30 22.33 11.14
CA VAL A 357 1.97 22.11 11.71
C VAL A 357 0.95 22.31 10.60
N GLN A 358 0.02 21.38 10.44
CA GLN A 358 -1.06 21.52 9.48
C GLN A 358 -2.05 22.58 9.96
N ILE A 359 -2.34 23.53 9.09
CA ILE A 359 -3.34 24.57 9.29
C ILE A 359 -4.28 24.56 8.10
N HIS A 360 -5.47 25.11 8.25
CA HIS A 360 -6.33 25.24 7.10
C HIS A 360 -5.79 26.31 6.13
N ALA A 361 -5.89 26.08 4.83
CA ALA A 361 -5.45 27.05 3.84
C ALA A 361 -6.18 28.39 4.02
N GLY A 362 -5.43 29.49 4.04
CA GLY A 362 -5.96 30.84 4.27
C GLY A 362 -6.09 31.25 5.75
N SER A 363 -5.76 30.36 6.70
CA SER A 363 -5.72 30.68 8.12
C SER A 363 -4.59 31.66 8.47
N GLN A 364 -4.88 32.62 9.35
CA GLN A 364 -3.96 33.70 9.77
C GLN A 364 -3.50 33.57 11.23
N VAL A 365 -3.59 32.37 11.81
CA VAL A 365 -3.07 32.12 13.17
C VAL A 365 -1.57 32.37 13.26
N GLN A 366 -1.05 32.72 14.44
CA GLN A 366 0.37 32.69 14.70
C GLN A 366 0.77 31.29 15.18
N VAL A 367 1.81 30.72 14.60
CA VAL A 367 2.35 29.42 15.04
C VAL A 367 3.79 29.61 15.50
N THR A 368 4.10 29.15 16.70
CA THR A 368 5.44 29.13 17.28
C THR A 368 5.81 27.74 17.76
N LEU A 369 7.11 27.46 17.76
CA LEU A 369 7.72 26.28 18.34
C LEU A 369 8.71 26.76 19.41
N THR A 370 8.61 26.26 20.63
CA THR A 370 9.46 26.68 21.75
C THR A 370 10.26 25.48 22.26
N ASN A 371 11.58 25.59 22.32
CA ASN A 371 12.42 24.60 22.99
C ASN A 371 12.24 24.73 24.51
N LEU A 372 11.79 23.66 25.17
CA LEU A 372 11.45 23.71 26.60
C LEU A 372 12.68 23.74 27.52
N ALA A 373 13.85 23.31 27.04
CA ALA A 373 15.08 23.33 27.82
C ALA A 373 15.80 24.69 27.76
N THR A 374 15.82 25.33 26.59
CA THR A 374 16.55 26.58 26.37
C THR A 374 15.67 27.82 26.38
N GLY A 375 14.35 27.67 26.29
CA GLY A 375 13.42 28.77 26.10
C GLY A 375 13.47 29.42 24.70
N GLN A 376 14.27 28.89 23.77
CA GLN A 376 14.33 29.46 22.42
C GLN A 376 12.99 29.33 21.68
N HIS A 377 12.53 30.43 21.09
CA HIS A 377 11.29 30.51 20.34
C HIS A 377 11.56 30.62 18.83
N TYR A 378 10.88 29.79 18.05
CA TYR A 378 10.92 29.81 16.60
C TYR A 378 9.54 30.12 16.04
N ARG A 379 9.44 31.18 15.24
CA ARG A 379 8.19 31.52 14.52
C ARG A 379 8.10 30.72 13.24
N LEU A 380 6.97 30.05 13.03
CA LEU A 380 6.71 29.31 11.80
C LEU A 380 6.12 30.25 10.73
N THR A 381 6.46 29.97 9.48
CA THR A 381 6.01 30.72 8.30
C THR A 381 4.86 29.99 7.59
N MET A 382 3.84 30.72 7.15
CA MET A 382 2.70 30.14 6.46
C MET A 382 3.05 29.72 5.04
N ALA A 383 2.62 28.52 4.65
CA ALA A 383 2.83 27.96 3.31
C ALA A 383 1.64 27.06 2.93
N GLY A 384 0.61 27.66 2.33
CA GLY A 384 -0.60 26.94 1.92
C GLY A 384 -1.39 26.43 3.13
N SER A 385 -1.48 25.10 3.29
CA SER A 385 -2.17 24.44 4.41
C SER A 385 -1.23 24.00 5.53
N VAL A 386 -0.04 24.60 5.65
CA VAL A 386 0.89 24.33 6.75
C VAL A 386 1.57 25.62 7.22
N ALA A 387 1.85 25.68 8.52
CA ALA A 387 2.87 26.56 9.07
C ALA A 387 4.17 25.75 9.15
N ARG A 388 5.29 26.28 8.63
CA ARG A 388 6.57 25.55 8.52
C ARG A 388 7.77 26.34 9.01
N LEU A 389 8.77 25.61 9.49
CA LEU A 389 10.08 26.09 9.91
C LEU A 389 11.16 25.26 9.21
N HIS A 390 12.16 25.96 8.66
CA HIS A 390 13.41 25.37 8.18
C HIS A 390 14.53 25.89 9.07
N HIS A 391 14.91 25.09 10.07
CA HIS A 391 15.89 25.47 11.08
C HIS A 391 16.47 24.21 11.73
N GLN A 392 17.74 24.26 12.15
CA GLN A 392 18.35 23.15 12.88
C GLN A 392 17.79 23.10 14.30
N LEU A 393 17.14 21.99 14.63
CA LEU A 393 16.53 21.71 15.92
C LEU A 393 17.36 20.63 16.60
N ALA A 394 17.87 20.94 17.80
CA ALA A 394 18.48 19.93 18.66
C ALA A 394 17.43 18.93 19.16
N ALA A 395 17.87 17.74 19.55
CA ALA A 395 17.00 16.80 20.24
C ALA A 395 16.52 17.39 21.58
N GLY A 396 15.26 17.16 21.92
CA GLY A 396 14.64 17.66 23.15
C GLY A 396 13.12 17.78 23.05
N GLN A 397 12.51 18.33 24.09
CA GLN A 397 11.08 18.59 24.11
C GLN A 397 10.79 20.00 23.58
N TYR A 398 9.82 20.08 22.69
CA TYR A 398 9.35 21.34 22.15
C TYR A 398 7.86 21.51 22.42
N ARG A 399 7.42 22.76 22.59
CA ARG A 399 6.01 23.12 22.65
C ARG A 399 5.61 23.82 21.37
N ILE A 400 4.63 23.24 20.68
CA ILE A 400 3.90 23.89 19.61
C ILE A 400 2.90 24.85 20.25
N THR A 401 2.77 26.07 19.74
CA THR A 401 1.72 27.01 20.15
C THR A 401 1.08 27.62 18.91
N VAL A 402 -0.23 27.50 18.82
CA VAL A 402 -1.06 28.09 17.77
C VAL A 402 -2.00 29.08 18.41
N GLN A 403 -1.87 30.36 18.08
CA GLN A 403 -2.66 31.43 18.67
C GLN A 403 -3.44 32.17 17.59
N ASN A 404 -4.74 32.40 17.84
CA ASN A 404 -5.53 33.27 16.98
C ASN A 404 -5.47 34.72 17.50
N LEU A 405 -4.60 35.53 16.90
CA LEU A 405 -4.48 36.96 17.19
C LEU A 405 -5.39 37.85 16.33
N THR A 406 -6.21 37.25 15.46
CA THR A 406 -7.13 38.00 14.59
C THR A 406 -8.46 38.26 15.29
N THR A 407 -9.27 39.16 14.74
CA THR A 407 -10.62 39.47 15.24
C THR A 407 -11.69 38.48 14.77
N ARG A 408 -11.33 37.47 13.98
CA ARG A 408 -12.26 36.48 13.40
C ARG A 408 -11.82 35.05 13.74
N GLY A 409 -12.76 34.11 13.70
CA GLY A 409 -12.43 32.69 13.86
C GLY A 409 -11.50 32.20 12.75
N GLN A 410 -10.44 31.47 13.12
CA GLN A 410 -9.46 30.92 12.19
C GLN A 410 -9.52 29.40 12.17
N GLN A 411 -9.24 28.79 11.02
CA GLN A 411 -9.37 27.34 10.85
C GLN A 411 -8.01 26.65 11.06
N VAL A 412 -7.97 25.64 11.92
CA VAL A 412 -6.77 24.84 12.22
C VAL A 412 -7.13 23.36 12.15
N ASP A 413 -6.29 22.56 11.50
CA ASP A 413 -6.54 21.12 11.41
C ASP A 413 -6.10 20.43 12.70
N VAL A 414 -7.10 20.03 13.49
CA VAL A 414 -6.94 19.26 14.74
C VAL A 414 -7.59 17.90 14.54
N THR A 415 -6.91 16.84 14.97
CA THR A 415 -7.48 15.51 15.00
C THR A 415 -8.05 15.19 16.35
N HIS A 416 -9.18 14.47 16.35
CA HIS A 416 -9.88 14.08 17.56
C HIS A 416 -10.34 12.63 17.44
N THR A 417 -10.23 11.88 18.53
CA THR A 417 -10.69 10.49 18.69
C THR A 417 -11.69 10.38 19.83
N TYR A 418 -12.47 9.30 19.87
CA TYR A 418 -13.48 9.13 20.93
C TYR A 418 -12.87 8.71 22.27
N HIS A 419 -12.01 7.69 22.27
CA HIS A 419 -11.49 7.07 23.50
C HIS A 419 -9.99 6.72 23.43
N TYR A 420 -9.27 7.30 22.47
CA TYR A 420 -7.88 6.94 22.20
C TYR A 420 -6.99 8.18 22.25
N GLN A 421 -5.85 8.09 22.94
CA GLN A 421 -4.85 9.15 22.93
C GLN A 421 -3.96 9.02 21.69
N LEU A 422 -3.95 10.05 20.85
CA LEU A 422 -3.23 10.03 19.57
C LEU A 422 -1.74 10.36 19.72
N ALA A 423 -1.42 11.41 20.49
CA ALA A 423 -0.06 11.89 20.71
C ALA A 423 0.41 11.58 22.14
N ALA A 424 1.73 11.50 22.34
CA ALA A 424 2.33 11.21 23.64
C ALA A 424 1.90 12.23 24.72
N HIS A 425 1.77 13.50 24.31
CA HIS A 425 1.27 14.58 25.17
C HIS A 425 -0.06 15.09 24.64
N PRO A 426 -1.02 15.41 25.52
CA PRO A 426 -2.34 15.88 25.10
C PRO A 426 -2.25 17.30 24.51
N LEU A 427 -3.14 17.59 23.56
CA LEU A 427 -3.41 18.97 23.17
C LEU A 427 -4.01 19.73 24.36
N THR A 428 -3.64 20.99 24.52
CA THR A 428 -4.28 21.91 25.46
C THR A 428 -4.95 23.05 24.71
N VAL A 429 -6.11 23.49 25.20
CA VAL A 429 -6.86 24.62 24.67
C VAL A 429 -7.07 25.59 25.80
N ASN A 430 -6.44 26.76 25.74
CA ASN A 430 -6.44 27.75 26.83
C ASN A 430 -6.05 27.12 28.18
N GLY A 431 -5.04 26.24 28.17
CA GLY A 431 -4.56 25.50 29.35
C GLY A 431 -5.37 24.25 29.73
N GLN A 432 -6.56 24.05 29.16
CA GLN A 432 -7.39 22.88 29.44
C GLN A 432 -6.98 21.69 28.57
N SER A 433 -6.67 20.56 29.22
CA SER A 433 -6.23 19.34 28.54
C SER A 433 -7.33 18.69 27.70
N GLN A 434 -6.97 18.24 26.50
CA GLN A 434 -7.81 17.53 25.54
C GLN A 434 -7.12 16.21 25.17
N PRO A 435 -7.26 15.15 25.99
CA PRO A 435 -6.44 13.93 25.89
C PRO A 435 -6.63 13.13 24.59
N THR A 436 -7.78 13.31 23.95
CA THR A 436 -8.13 12.65 22.69
C THR A 436 -7.95 13.54 21.47
N ALA A 437 -7.36 14.73 21.64
CA ALA A 437 -7.08 15.66 20.57
C ALA A 437 -5.58 15.85 20.36
N SER A 438 -5.19 16.15 19.13
CA SER A 438 -3.82 16.50 18.79
C SER A 438 -3.76 17.40 17.55
N LEU A 439 -2.79 18.31 17.52
CA LEU A 439 -2.36 19.02 16.33
C LEU A 439 -1.77 18.02 15.34
N ILE A 440 -1.95 18.30 14.05
CA ILE A 440 -1.30 17.50 13.01
C ILE A 440 0.05 18.15 12.72
N TYR A 441 1.14 17.45 13.03
CA TYR A 441 2.49 17.99 12.85
C TYR A 441 3.44 16.98 12.26
N THR A 442 4.56 17.47 11.76
CA THR A 442 5.66 16.65 11.26
C THR A 442 6.99 17.36 11.49
N CYS A 443 7.89 16.66 12.18
CA CYS A 443 9.29 16.98 12.39
C CYS A 443 10.14 16.00 11.58
N MET A 444 11.06 16.52 10.75
CA MET A 444 11.86 15.70 9.83
C MET A 444 13.31 16.19 9.75
N GLN A 445 14.21 15.26 9.48
CA GLN A 445 15.47 15.53 8.82
C GLN A 445 15.23 15.42 7.30
N ARG A 446 15.31 16.55 6.60
CA ARG A 446 15.09 16.67 5.15
C ARG A 446 16.36 16.68 4.34
#